data_AF-A0A1M6WEG4-F1
#
_entry.id   AF-A0A1M6WEG4-F1
#
_cell.length_a   1.000
_cell.length_b   1.000
_cell.length_c   1.000
_cell.angle_alpha   90.00
_cell.angle_beta   90.00
_cell.angle_gamma   90.00
#
_symmetry.space_group_name_H-M   'P 1'
#
loop_
_entity.id
_entity.type
_entity.pdbx_description
1 polymer ?
#
loop_
_entity_poly.entity_id
_entity_poly.type
_entity_poly.pdbx_seq_one_letter_code
_entity_poly.pdbx_strand_id
1 'polypeptide(L)'
;MTALPVEAVVLDTDADAQRRHQGDVHVHGGTVALGMAREHQGDVHVHGGTVTFGDPPPWREYSGAAPDAPGHDLAPDPLTARTAADLMELLREFRIWCGEPSYRQMSARCEGAYSPSSFCMAINKQTLPTQQMLIVLVIVCSGNEAAIRPWLTAWRRIKLHSRRQRAV
;
A
#
# COMPACT_ATOMS: atom_id res chain seq x y z
N MET A 1 -51.07 -5.74 18.28
CA MET A 1 -50.03 -6.51 17.56
C MET A 1 -48.78 -5.65 17.55
N THR A 2 -47.91 -5.93 18.51
CA THR A 2 -46.87 -5.03 19.01
C THR A 2 -45.55 -5.30 18.28
N ALA A 3 -44.87 -4.23 17.87
CA ALA A 3 -43.52 -4.27 17.33
C ALA A 3 -42.50 -4.68 18.40
N LEU A 4 -41.52 -5.50 18.01
CA LEU A 4 -40.34 -5.81 18.81
C LEU A 4 -39.06 -5.34 18.08
N PRO A 5 -38.00 -4.95 18.82
CA PRO A 5 -36.86 -4.19 18.31
C PRO A 5 -35.75 -5.06 17.72
N VAL A 6 -35.01 -4.49 16.76
CA VAL A 6 -33.71 -5.01 16.28
C VAL A 6 -32.61 -4.37 17.11
N GLU A 7 -32.10 -5.11 18.10
CA GLU A 7 -30.90 -4.75 18.87
C GLU A 7 -29.61 -5.24 18.23
N ALA A 8 -28.55 -4.49 18.51
CA ALA A 8 -27.19 -4.64 18.02
C ALA A 8 -26.56 -5.97 18.47
N VAL A 9 -25.85 -6.62 17.54
CA VAL A 9 -24.93 -7.73 17.85
C VAL A 9 -23.57 -7.13 18.21
N VAL A 10 -23.30 -7.06 19.52
CA VAL A 10 -21.95 -6.94 20.08
C VAL A 10 -21.44 -8.36 20.27
N LEU A 11 -20.38 -8.75 19.56
CA LEU A 11 -19.64 -9.97 19.87
C LEU A 11 -18.54 -9.59 20.86
N ASP A 12 -18.85 -9.85 22.12
CA ASP A 12 -17.87 -10.00 23.20
C ASP A 12 -17.17 -11.36 23.01
N THR A 13 -15.85 -11.40 23.17
CA THR A 13 -15.10 -12.65 23.25
C THR A 13 -14.17 -12.50 24.45
N ASP A 14 -14.56 -13.18 25.53
CA ASP A 14 -13.78 -13.47 26.75
C ASP A 14 -12.28 -13.60 26.43
N ALA A 15 -11.37 -12.85 27.07
CA ALA A 15 -11.07 -12.87 28.51
C ALA A 15 -10.60 -14.24 29.03
N ASP A 16 -9.53 -14.78 28.45
CA ASP A 16 -8.64 -15.69 29.19
C ASP A 16 -7.23 -15.77 28.57
N ALA A 17 -6.29 -14.94 29.05
CA ALA A 17 -4.83 -15.20 28.99
C ALA A 17 -4.01 -14.07 29.67
N GLN A 18 -4.29 -13.74 30.94
CA GLN A 18 -3.41 -12.87 31.73
C GLN A 18 -2.75 -13.67 32.86
N ARG A 19 -1.63 -14.34 32.56
CA ARG A 19 -0.49 -14.63 33.47
C ARG A 19 0.42 -15.65 32.81
N ARG A 20 1.63 -15.22 32.43
CA ARG A 20 2.90 -15.93 32.66
C ARG A 20 4.07 -15.12 32.08
N HIS A 21 4.92 -14.68 33.02
CA HIS A 21 6.35 -14.41 32.87
C HIS A 21 6.82 -13.24 32.00
N GLN A 22 6.94 -12.10 32.68
CA GLN A 22 8.19 -11.34 32.73
C GLN A 22 9.37 -12.33 32.81
N GLY A 23 10.14 -12.43 31.73
CA GLY A 23 11.32 -13.27 31.61
C GLY A 23 12.37 -12.51 30.82
N ASP A 24 13.31 -11.96 31.56
CA ASP A 24 14.55 -11.34 31.11
C ASP A 24 15.29 -12.31 30.16
N VAL A 25 15.48 -11.95 28.89
CA VAL A 25 16.23 -12.77 27.93
C VAL A 25 17.70 -12.37 28.04
N HIS A 26 18.41 -13.12 28.87
CA HIS A 26 19.87 -13.09 28.94
C HIS A 26 20.42 -13.82 27.71
N VAL A 27 20.93 -13.06 26.72
CA VAL A 27 21.58 -13.65 25.55
C VAL A 27 22.98 -14.14 25.96
N HIS A 28 23.11 -15.44 26.21
CA HIS A 28 24.41 -16.09 26.30
C HIS A 28 25.04 -16.20 24.91
N GLY A 29 26.31 -15.80 24.82
CA GLY A 29 27.11 -15.83 23.61
C GLY A 29 27.05 -17.18 22.92
N GLY A 30 26.41 -17.19 21.75
CA GLY A 30 26.38 -18.31 20.83
C GLY A 30 26.89 -17.83 19.48
N THR A 31 28.09 -18.25 19.12
CA THR A 31 28.68 -18.08 17.80
C THR A 31 27.75 -18.69 16.75
N VAL A 32 27.12 -17.88 15.92
CA VAL A 32 26.48 -18.36 14.68
C VAL A 32 27.54 -18.49 13.61
N ALA A 33 27.75 -19.73 13.18
CA ALA A 33 28.68 -20.07 12.11
C ALA A 33 28.29 -19.37 10.81
N LEU A 34 29.31 -18.77 10.21
CA LEU A 34 29.35 -18.12 8.92
C LEU A 34 28.82 -19.03 7.81
N GLY A 35 27.81 -18.56 7.08
CA GLY A 35 27.24 -19.23 5.91
C GLY A 35 26.76 -18.23 4.87
N MET A 36 27.70 -17.64 4.13
CA MET A 36 27.53 -17.07 2.79
C MET A 36 26.60 -15.83 2.65
N ALA A 37 27.18 -14.63 2.75
CA ALA A 37 26.90 -13.53 1.83
C ALA A 37 28.09 -12.57 1.82
N ARG A 38 28.71 -12.43 0.63
CA ARG A 38 29.85 -11.56 0.36
C ARG A 38 29.50 -10.09 0.58
N GLU A 39 30.42 -9.40 1.26
CA GLU A 39 30.85 -8.01 1.07
C GLU A 39 29.76 -6.92 1.14
N HIS A 40 29.48 -6.45 2.35
CA HIS A 40 29.41 -5.02 2.63
C HIS A 40 29.97 -4.75 4.03
N GLN A 41 31.23 -4.33 4.09
CA GLN A 41 31.93 -3.89 5.29
C GLN A 41 31.35 -2.52 5.70
N GLY A 42 30.24 -2.52 6.45
CA GLY A 42 29.78 -1.37 7.21
C GLY A 42 30.33 -1.46 8.63
N ASP A 43 30.94 -0.38 9.13
CA ASP A 43 31.60 -0.35 10.43
C ASP A 43 30.57 -0.52 11.56
N VAL A 44 30.58 -1.69 12.21
CA VAL A 44 29.67 -2.02 13.31
C VAL A 44 30.30 -1.52 14.62
N HIS A 45 29.86 -0.37 15.11
CA HIS A 45 30.20 0.08 16.47
C HIS A 45 29.24 -0.54 17.48
N VAL A 46 29.76 -1.41 18.35
CA VAL A 46 28.99 -2.02 19.44
C VAL A 46 29.21 -1.21 20.72
N HIS A 47 28.16 -0.57 21.23
CA HIS A 47 28.11 -0.03 22.58
C HIS A 47 26.91 -0.62 23.32
N GLY A 48 27.17 -1.31 24.44
CA GLY A 48 26.13 -1.64 25.43
C GLY A 48 24.95 -2.49 24.91
N GLY A 49 25.18 -3.49 24.05
CA GLY A 49 24.18 -4.50 23.70
C GLY A 49 23.02 -4.03 22.81
N THR A 50 23.05 -2.80 22.29
CA THR A 50 22.05 -2.30 21.34
C THR A 50 22.74 -2.05 19.99
N VAL A 51 22.28 -2.74 18.94
CA VAL A 51 22.71 -2.46 17.57
C VAL A 51 21.93 -1.26 17.06
N THR A 52 22.50 -0.05 17.18
CA THR A 52 21.98 1.11 16.46
C THR A 52 22.49 1.06 15.04
N PHE A 53 21.65 0.61 14.12
CA PHE A 53 21.83 1.01 12.72
C PHE A 53 21.73 2.54 12.72
N GLY A 54 22.83 3.24 12.39
CA GLY A 54 22.83 4.70 12.31
C GLY A 54 21.66 5.20 11.47
N ASP A 55 21.25 6.44 11.71
CA ASP A 55 20.09 7.07 11.05
C ASP A 55 19.96 6.59 9.61
N PRO A 56 18.75 6.15 9.19
CA PRO A 56 18.57 5.66 7.84
C PRO A 56 19.12 6.72 6.88
N PRO A 57 19.94 6.33 5.90
CA PRO A 57 20.54 7.30 5.00
C PRO A 57 19.42 8.14 4.36
N PRO A 58 19.66 9.43 4.07
CA PRO A 58 18.62 10.41 3.70
C PRO A 58 17.82 10.03 2.46
N TRP A 59 18.26 9.03 1.70
CA TRP A 59 17.52 8.49 0.57
C TRP A 59 16.39 7.52 0.96
N ARG A 60 16.36 6.98 2.19
CA ARG A 60 15.35 6.00 2.64
C ARG A 60 13.98 6.63 2.93
N GLU A 61 13.94 7.95 3.11
CA GLU A 61 12.71 8.72 3.34
C GLU A 61 11.93 9.06 2.06
N TYR A 62 12.51 8.88 0.87
CA TYR A 62 11.79 9.06 -0.39
C TYR A 62 10.88 7.85 -0.67
N SER A 63 9.81 7.74 0.10
CA SER A 63 8.80 6.68 -0.07
C SER A 63 7.76 6.98 -1.16
N GLY A 64 7.86 8.14 -1.82
CA GLY A 64 6.97 8.58 -2.89
C GLY A 64 7.67 8.71 -4.24
N ALA A 65 6.88 8.75 -5.32
CA ALA A 65 7.39 8.99 -6.67
C ALA A 65 8.03 10.37 -6.74
N ALA A 66 9.31 10.44 -7.13
CA ALA A 66 9.97 11.72 -7.37
C ALA A 66 9.27 12.44 -8.54
N PRO A 67 9.07 13.77 -8.46
CA PRO A 67 8.51 14.51 -9.58
C PRO A 67 9.46 14.45 -10.78
N ASP A 68 8.89 14.58 -11.97
CA ASP A 68 9.67 14.68 -13.19
C ASP A 68 10.53 15.95 -13.21
N ALA A 69 11.58 15.93 -14.03
CA ALA A 69 12.41 17.11 -14.24
C ALA A 69 11.58 18.26 -14.86
N PRO A 70 11.88 19.53 -14.54
CA PRO A 70 11.17 20.66 -15.14
C PRO A 70 11.11 20.58 -16.66
N GLY A 71 9.90 20.73 -17.23
CA GLY A 71 9.66 20.59 -18.68
C GLY A 71 9.30 19.17 -19.13
N HIS A 72 9.32 18.18 -18.23
CA HIS A 72 8.80 16.84 -18.44
C HIS A 72 7.59 16.62 -17.53
N ASP A 73 6.46 16.20 -18.11
CA ASP A 73 5.24 15.83 -17.38
C ASP A 73 4.84 14.44 -17.87
N LEU A 74 5.60 13.43 -17.42
CA LEU A 74 5.46 12.03 -17.82
C LEU A 74 4.42 11.31 -16.95
N ALA A 75 4.05 11.89 -15.82
CA ALA A 75 2.98 11.40 -14.96
C ALA A 75 1.67 11.26 -15.77
N PRO A 76 1.09 10.05 -15.87
CA PRO A 76 -0.15 9.86 -16.63
C PRO A 76 -1.31 10.68 -16.05
N ASP A 77 -1.98 11.46 -16.89
CA ASP A 77 -3.17 12.22 -16.49
C ASP A 77 -4.44 11.35 -16.58
N PRO A 78 -5.05 10.95 -15.44
CA PRO A 78 -6.26 10.12 -15.44
C PRO A 78 -7.47 10.84 -16.05
N LEU A 79 -7.46 12.17 -16.16
CA LEU A 79 -8.55 12.94 -16.76
C LEU A 79 -8.64 12.78 -18.28
N THR A 80 -7.66 12.11 -18.91
CA THR A 80 -7.72 11.74 -20.33
C THR A 80 -8.57 10.47 -20.57
N ALA A 81 -8.75 9.59 -19.58
CA ALA A 81 -9.46 8.32 -19.73
C ALA A 81 -10.95 8.46 -20.08
N ARG A 82 -11.40 7.82 -21.16
CA ARG A 82 -12.81 7.87 -21.62
C ARG A 82 -13.59 6.66 -21.16
N THR A 83 -12.92 5.52 -21.00
CA THR A 83 -13.51 4.25 -20.61
C THR A 83 -12.88 3.69 -19.33
N ALA A 84 -13.51 2.65 -18.76
CA ALA A 84 -12.93 1.94 -17.63
C ALA A 84 -11.61 1.26 -17.98
N ALA A 85 -11.47 0.76 -19.21
CA ALA A 85 -10.23 0.14 -19.67
C ALA A 85 -9.11 1.17 -19.78
N ASP A 86 -9.39 2.35 -20.33
CA ASP A 86 -8.42 3.45 -20.44
C ASP A 86 -7.90 3.86 -19.06
N LEU A 87 -8.80 4.01 -18.08
CA LEU A 87 -8.40 4.38 -16.72
C LEU A 87 -7.49 3.33 -16.09
N MET A 88 -7.77 2.05 -16.31
CA MET A 88 -6.94 0.96 -15.80
C MET A 88 -5.59 0.86 -16.52
N GLU A 89 -5.51 1.25 -17.78
CA GLU A 89 -4.23 1.34 -18.51
C GLU A 89 -3.37 2.47 -17.96
N LEU A 90 -3.92 3.68 -17.82
CA LEU A 90 -3.24 4.80 -17.18
C LEU A 90 -2.78 4.43 -15.76
N LEU A 91 -3.52 3.59 -15.04
CA LEU A 91 -3.15 3.17 -13.69
C LEU A 91 -1.92 2.26 -13.68
N ARG A 92 -1.75 1.44 -14.72
CA ARG A 92 -0.55 0.62 -14.92
C ARG A 92 0.64 1.50 -15.28
N GLU A 93 0.46 2.45 -16.19
CA GLU A 93 1.48 3.45 -16.53
C GLU A 93 1.88 4.27 -15.30
N PHE A 94 0.90 4.68 -14.49
CA PHE A 94 1.15 5.42 -13.26
C PHE A 94 1.93 4.59 -12.24
N ARG A 95 1.64 3.28 -12.13
CA ARG A 95 2.44 2.37 -11.31
C ARG A 95 3.90 2.32 -11.79
N ILE A 96 4.13 2.27 -13.09
CA ILE A 96 5.48 2.29 -13.69
C ILE A 96 6.18 3.61 -13.36
N TRP A 97 5.50 4.74 -13.56
CA TRP A 97 6.02 6.07 -13.23
C TRP A 97 6.39 6.21 -11.74
N CYS A 98 5.62 5.58 -10.85
CA CYS A 98 5.94 5.50 -9.41
C CYS A 98 7.09 4.54 -9.06
N GLY A 99 7.88 4.06 -10.02
CA GLY A 99 8.98 3.12 -9.78
C GLY A 99 8.55 1.67 -9.66
N GLU A 100 7.37 1.33 -10.19
CA GLU A 100 6.84 -0.03 -10.30
C GLU A 100 6.82 -0.84 -8.98
N PRO A 101 6.20 -0.33 -7.90
CA PRO A 101 6.16 -1.04 -6.62
C PRO A 101 5.49 -2.41 -6.78
N SER A 102 6.15 -3.45 -6.30
CA SER A 102 5.63 -4.82 -6.34
C SER A 102 4.35 -4.95 -5.51
N TYR A 103 3.50 -5.91 -5.85
CA TYR A 103 2.26 -6.14 -5.09
C TYR A 103 2.49 -6.46 -3.60
N ARG A 104 3.66 -7.03 -3.25
CA ARG A 104 4.06 -7.25 -1.86
C ARG A 104 4.40 -5.93 -1.16
N GLN A 105 5.13 -5.03 -1.81
CA GLN A 105 5.40 -3.69 -1.28
C GLN A 105 4.11 -2.89 -1.11
N MET A 106 3.20 -2.94 -2.08
CA MET A 106 1.89 -2.28 -1.97
C MET A 106 1.07 -2.80 -0.78
N SER A 107 1.07 -4.12 -0.57
CA SER A 107 0.43 -4.75 0.59
C SER A 107 1.07 -4.32 1.91
N ALA A 108 2.40 -4.25 1.98
CA ALA A 108 3.10 -3.75 3.15
C ALA A 108 2.79 -2.26 3.43
N ARG A 109 2.71 -1.42 2.39
CA ARG A 109 2.36 0.02 2.50
C ARG A 109 0.95 0.28 3.03
N CYS A 110 0.04 -0.70 2.94
CA CYS A 110 -1.30 -0.63 3.52
C CYS A 110 -1.50 -1.60 4.68
N GLU A 111 -0.42 -1.98 5.39
CA GLU A 111 -0.47 -2.84 6.59
C GLU A 111 -1.23 -4.16 6.38
N GLY A 112 -1.18 -4.72 5.17
CA GLY A 112 -1.87 -5.97 4.84
C GLY A 112 -3.38 -5.85 4.65
N ALA A 113 -3.97 -4.65 4.67
CA ALA A 113 -5.40 -4.45 4.41
C ALA A 113 -5.87 -5.06 3.09
N TYR A 114 -4.98 -5.14 2.10
CA TYR A 114 -5.17 -5.90 0.86
C TYR A 114 -3.99 -6.84 0.61
N SER A 115 -4.29 -8.05 0.15
CA SER A 115 -3.28 -9.03 -0.20
C SER A 115 -2.58 -8.69 -1.54
N PRO A 116 -1.36 -9.21 -1.79
CA PRO A 116 -0.69 -9.05 -3.09
C PRO A 116 -1.53 -9.58 -4.28
N SER A 117 -2.27 -10.68 -4.08
CA SER A 117 -3.14 -11.22 -5.12
C SER A 117 -4.36 -10.32 -5.37
N SER A 118 -4.89 -9.66 -4.35
CA SER A 118 -5.96 -8.66 -4.49
C SER A 118 -5.51 -7.50 -5.41
N PHE A 119 -4.29 -6.99 -5.22
CA PHE A 119 -3.74 -5.95 -6.10
C PHE A 119 -3.51 -6.44 -7.52
N CYS A 120 -2.90 -7.61 -7.69
CA CYS A 120 -2.70 -8.24 -8.99
C CYS A 120 -4.03 -8.39 -9.75
N MET A 121 -5.06 -8.93 -9.09
CA MET A 121 -6.39 -9.06 -9.69
C MET A 121 -7.04 -7.72 -10.01
N ALA A 122 -6.88 -6.71 -9.15
CA ALA A 122 -7.48 -5.39 -9.38
C ALA A 122 -6.84 -4.68 -10.58
N ILE A 123 -5.49 -4.67 -10.65
CA ILE A 123 -4.73 -3.99 -11.70
C ILE A 123 -4.89 -4.68 -13.06
N ASN A 124 -4.95 -6.02 -13.10
CA ASN A 124 -5.03 -6.75 -14.37
C ASN A 124 -6.42 -6.76 -15.00
N LYS A 125 -7.45 -6.30 -14.29
CA LYS A 125 -8.80 -6.19 -14.86
C LYS A 125 -8.93 -4.91 -15.69
N GLN A 126 -9.75 -4.98 -16.74
CA GLN A 126 -10.18 -3.82 -17.53
C GLN A 126 -11.47 -3.18 -17.01
N THR A 127 -12.07 -3.78 -15.97
CA THR A 127 -13.29 -3.27 -15.33
C THR A 127 -12.95 -2.25 -14.28
N LEU A 128 -13.82 -1.24 -14.15
CA LEU A 128 -13.64 -0.19 -13.15
C LEU A 128 -13.65 -0.78 -11.72
N PRO A 129 -12.59 -0.58 -10.92
CA PRO A 129 -12.53 -1.07 -9.54
C PRO A 129 -13.52 -0.32 -8.67
N THR A 130 -13.70 -0.77 -7.43
CA THR A 130 -14.41 0.03 -6.43
C THR A 130 -13.66 1.34 -6.20
N GLN A 131 -14.39 2.40 -5.80
CA GLN A 131 -13.78 3.70 -5.53
C GLN A 131 -12.69 3.58 -4.45
N GLN A 132 -12.93 2.78 -3.41
CA GLN A 132 -11.98 2.55 -2.32
C GLN A 132 -10.70 1.86 -2.80
N MET A 133 -10.82 0.81 -3.63
CA MET A 133 -9.66 0.13 -4.20
C MET A 133 -8.84 1.06 -5.08
N LEU A 134 -9.48 1.95 -5.86
CA LEU A 134 -8.76 2.95 -6.65
C LEU A 134 -7.95 3.91 -5.77
N ILE A 135 -8.55 4.44 -4.69
CA ILE A 135 -7.86 5.32 -3.74
C ILE A 135 -6.63 4.62 -3.18
N VAL A 136 -6.80 3.38 -2.72
CA VAL A 136 -5.71 2.58 -2.15
C VAL A 136 -4.61 2.35 -3.18
N LEU A 137 -4.94 1.98 -4.41
CA LEU A 137 -3.96 1.81 -5.48
C LEU A 137 -3.14 3.09 -5.73
N VAL A 138 -3.80 4.25 -5.78
CA VAL A 138 -3.12 5.53 -6.02
C VAL A 138 -2.21 5.90 -4.86
N ILE A 139 -2.67 5.78 -3.61
CA ILE A 139 -1.87 6.16 -2.44
C ILE A 139 -0.70 5.21 -2.20
N VAL A 140 -0.90 3.89 -2.33
CA VAL A 140 0.18 2.92 -2.12
C VAL A 140 1.21 2.95 -3.25
N CYS A 141 0.86 3.41 -4.45
CA CYS A 141 1.82 3.64 -5.52
C CYS A 141 2.63 4.92 -5.28
N SER A 142 1.93 6.04 -5.10
CA SER A 142 2.55 7.38 -5.12
C SER A 142 3.12 7.84 -3.78
N GLY A 143 2.62 7.31 -2.67
CA GLY A 143 2.87 7.86 -1.34
C GLY A 143 2.32 9.28 -1.13
N ASN A 144 1.45 9.77 -2.03
CA ASN A 144 0.99 11.15 -2.05
C ASN A 144 -0.53 11.26 -2.23
N GLU A 145 -1.21 11.85 -1.26
CA GLU A 145 -2.67 12.06 -1.31
C GLU A 145 -3.12 13.05 -2.39
N ALA A 146 -2.25 13.96 -2.83
CA ALA A 146 -2.58 14.92 -3.89
C ALA A 146 -2.96 14.25 -5.21
N ALA A 147 -2.40 13.06 -5.48
CA ALA A 147 -2.74 12.26 -6.64
C ALA A 147 -4.19 11.75 -6.58
N ILE A 148 -4.80 11.57 -5.41
CA ILE A 148 -6.13 10.94 -5.29
C ILE A 148 -7.22 11.73 -6.03
N ARG A 149 -7.18 13.06 -5.98
CA ARG A 149 -8.24 13.93 -6.52
C ARG A 149 -8.48 13.77 -8.04
N PRO A 150 -7.46 13.87 -8.92
CA PRO A 150 -7.66 13.68 -10.35
C PRO A 150 -8.14 12.27 -10.68
N TRP A 151 -7.58 11.23 -10.03
CA TRP A 151 -7.98 9.84 -10.20
C TRP A 151 -9.44 9.57 -9.82
N LEU A 152 -9.88 10.07 -8.67
CA LEU A 152 -11.28 9.97 -8.25
C LEU A 152 -12.24 10.72 -9.19
N THR A 153 -11.81 11.85 -9.74
CA THR A 153 -12.60 12.63 -10.68
C THR A 153 -12.82 11.87 -11.98
N ALA A 154 -11.78 11.26 -12.53
CA ALA A 154 -11.88 10.40 -13.71
C ALA A 154 -12.80 9.19 -13.47
N TRP A 155 -12.64 8.51 -12.33
CA TRP A 155 -13.49 7.38 -11.94
C TRP A 155 -14.98 7.75 -11.90
N ARG A 156 -15.32 8.88 -11.27
CA ARG A 156 -16.71 9.36 -11.17
C ARG A 156 -17.28 9.68 -12.55
N ARG A 157 -16.51 10.36 -13.40
CA ARG A 157 -16.91 10.70 -14.77
C ARG A 157 -17.27 9.43 -15.56
N ILE A 158 -16.42 8.42 -15.53
CA ILE A 158 -16.63 7.14 -16.22
C ILE A 158 -17.84 6.41 -15.63
N LYS A 159 -17.92 6.28 -14.29
CA LYS A 159 -19.01 5.57 -13.62
C LYS A 159 -20.38 6.17 -13.94
N LEU A 160 -20.50 7.51 -13.90
CA LEU A 160 -21.74 8.22 -14.20
C LEU A 160 -22.13 8.07 -15.67
N HIS A 161 -21.16 8.13 -16.59
CA HIS A 161 -21.39 7.93 -18.01
C HIS A 161 -21.92 6.51 -18.29
N SER A 162 -21.28 5.47 -17.76
CA SER A 162 -21.73 4.07 -17.94
C SER A 162 -23.10 3.81 -17.31
N ARG A 163 -23.45 4.47 -16.19
CA ARG A 163 -24.78 4.39 -15.58
C ARG A 163 -25.87 4.92 -16.52
N ARG A 164 -25.63 6.06 -17.17
CA ARG A 164 -26.58 6.67 -18.13
C ARG A 164 -26.80 5.77 -19.35
N GLN A 165 -25.74 5.16 -19.85
CA GLN A 165 -25.81 4.28 -21.03
C GLN A 165 -26.58 2.98 -20.81
N ARG A 166 -26.71 2.50 -19.57
CA ARG A 166 -27.46 1.27 -19.24
C ARG A 166 -28.96 1.50 -19.02
N ALA A 167 -29.40 2.76 -18.98
CA ALA A 167 -30.79 3.13 -18.71
C ALA A 167 -31.60 3.40 -19.99
N VAL A 168 -31.00 3.15 -21.16
CA VAL A 168 -31.59 3.24 -22.51
C VAL A 168 -31.76 1.84 -23.04
#